data_AF-A0A382MWR9-F1
#
_entry.id   AF-A0A382MWR9-F1
#
_cell.length_a   1.000
_cell.length_b   1.000
_cell.length_c   1.000
_cell.angle_alpha   90.00
_cell.angle_beta   90.00
_cell.angle_gamma   90.00
#
_symmetry.space_group_name_H-M   'P 1'
#
loop_
_entity.id
_entity.type
_entity.pdbx_description
1 polymer ?
#
loop_
_entity_poly.entity_id
_entity_poly.type
_entity_poly.pdbx_seq_one_letter_code
_entity_poly.pdbx_strand_id
1 'polypeptide(L)'
;MQVEKYSVNHHPIQTLLTWIESGEIAIPEIQRPFVWDASKVRDLIDSLYEGFPIGYLIAWRNPNVKLKDGSSSKGKRVLIDGQQRITAIMAAILEKHIVNKDYKRIKIIIAFHPKEKKFEVSNPAIENDKNWISNIATVLSPKCKTHKFVSDYCKENQITEEDEIDEIADNVEILRGIFNNHIGLIELNSDLAIETVSEIFIRINLTGATLSQADFAMSKIAANENYEGDKVRKCIDYFCHLAV
;
A
#
# COMPACT_ATOMS: atom_id res chain seq x y z
N MET A 1 -2.39 -35.65 -9.96
CA MET A 1 -2.11 -34.66 -8.90
C MET A 1 -2.55 -33.31 -9.41
N GLN A 2 -3.29 -32.56 -8.62
CA GLN A 2 -3.66 -31.19 -8.97
C GLN A 2 -2.40 -30.34 -8.80
N VAL A 3 -1.89 -29.77 -9.89
CA VAL A 3 -0.70 -28.89 -9.85
C VAL A 3 -1.12 -27.57 -9.21
N GLU A 4 -0.38 -27.14 -8.19
CA GLU A 4 -0.61 -25.82 -7.57
C GLU A 4 -0.48 -24.73 -8.63
N LYS A 5 -1.49 -23.85 -8.68
CA LYS A 5 -1.62 -22.78 -9.68
C LYS A 5 -1.00 -21.45 -9.21
N TYR A 6 -0.26 -21.49 -8.10
CA TYR A 6 0.33 -20.31 -7.47
C TYR A 6 1.58 -20.67 -6.67
N SER A 7 2.36 -19.65 -6.32
CA SER A 7 3.47 -19.74 -5.36
C SER A 7 3.30 -18.70 -4.27
N VAL A 8 3.84 -18.95 -3.08
CA VAL A 8 3.79 -18.03 -1.94
C VAL A 8 5.20 -17.60 -1.57
N ASN A 9 5.45 -16.30 -1.60
CA ASN A 9 6.73 -15.70 -1.23
C ASN A 9 6.51 -14.65 -0.14
N HIS A 10 7.52 -14.36 0.66
CA HIS A 10 7.50 -13.26 1.63
C HIS A 10 8.45 -12.16 1.16
N HIS A 11 7.98 -10.91 1.18
CA HIS A 11 8.78 -9.76 0.78
C HIS A 11 8.70 -8.66 1.83
N PRO A 12 9.81 -7.95 2.10
CA PRO A 12 9.77 -6.70 2.86
C PRO A 12 8.82 -5.70 2.22
N ILE A 13 8.11 -4.92 3.03
CA ILE A 13 7.22 -3.85 2.58
C ILE A 13 7.95 -2.89 1.65
N GLN A 14 9.20 -2.54 1.97
CA GLN A 14 10.02 -1.67 1.11
C GLN A 14 10.17 -2.20 -0.32
N THR A 15 10.38 -3.51 -0.49
CA THR A 15 10.51 -4.14 -1.80
C THR A 15 9.22 -4.01 -2.60
N LEU A 16 8.07 -4.24 -1.97
CA LEU A 16 6.78 -4.11 -2.63
C LEU A 16 6.47 -2.68 -3.02
N LEU A 17 6.73 -1.72 -2.12
CA LEU A 17 6.58 -0.30 -2.42
C LEU A 17 7.44 0.07 -3.63
N THR A 18 8.70 -0.39 -3.67
CA THR A 18 9.61 -0.17 -4.81
C THR A 18 9.04 -0.71 -6.12
N TRP A 19 8.50 -1.95 -6.12
CA TRP A 19 7.88 -2.54 -7.31
C TRP A 19 6.63 -1.81 -7.77
N ILE A 20 5.88 -1.20 -6.85
CA ILE A 20 4.70 -0.40 -7.20
C ILE A 20 5.11 0.95 -7.75
N GLU A 21 6.10 1.60 -7.15
CA GLU A 21 6.62 2.89 -7.62
C GLU A 21 7.32 2.79 -8.97
N SER A 22 8.00 1.68 -9.24
CA SER A 22 8.60 1.41 -10.55
C SER A 22 7.59 0.98 -11.62
N GLY A 23 6.34 0.67 -11.23
CA GLY A 23 5.31 0.13 -12.11
C GLY A 23 5.48 -1.35 -12.49
N GLU A 24 6.36 -2.08 -11.78
CA GLU A 24 6.49 -3.54 -11.91
C GLU A 24 5.21 -4.26 -11.42
N ILE A 25 4.63 -3.76 -10.32
CA ILE A 25 3.29 -4.14 -9.85
C ILE A 25 2.32 -3.02 -10.21
N ALA A 26 1.45 -3.29 -11.17
CA ALA A 26 0.31 -2.45 -11.48
C ALA A 26 -0.78 -2.68 -10.41
N ILE A 27 -1.25 -1.58 -9.80
CA ILE A 27 -2.46 -1.59 -8.99
C ILE A 27 -3.59 -1.13 -9.90
N PRO A 28 -4.41 -2.04 -10.43
CA PRO A 28 -5.41 -1.69 -11.42
C PRO A 28 -6.53 -0.79 -10.88
N GLU A 29 -6.62 -0.62 -9.56
CA GLU A 29 -7.63 0.17 -8.86
C GLU A 29 -7.20 1.57 -8.44
N ILE A 30 -6.11 2.15 -8.97
CA ILE A 30 -5.74 3.55 -8.67
C ILE A 30 -6.90 4.56 -8.95
N GLN A 31 -7.94 4.17 -9.69
CA GLN A 31 -9.14 4.97 -9.99
C GLN A 31 -10.43 4.52 -9.28
N ARG A 32 -10.39 3.47 -8.44
CA ARG A 32 -11.51 3.15 -7.56
C ARG A 32 -11.36 3.92 -6.26
N PRO A 33 -12.48 4.37 -5.68
CA PRO A 33 -12.42 5.01 -4.38
C PRO A 33 -11.81 4.10 -3.32
N PHE A 34 -10.84 4.62 -2.59
CA PHE A 34 -10.39 4.06 -1.33
C PHE A 34 -11.54 4.08 -0.32
N VAL A 35 -11.89 2.90 0.19
CA VAL A 35 -13.08 2.70 1.03
C VAL A 35 -12.76 2.55 2.51
N TRP A 36 -11.48 2.36 2.86
CA TRP A 36 -11.06 2.38 4.26
C TRP A 36 -11.11 3.81 4.82
N ASP A 37 -11.60 3.92 6.05
CA ASP A 37 -11.46 5.15 6.82
C ASP A 37 -10.03 5.27 7.36
N ALA A 38 -9.70 6.46 7.88
CA ALA A 38 -8.37 6.72 8.43
C ALA A 38 -8.05 5.86 9.67
N SER A 39 -9.06 5.42 10.43
CA SER A 39 -8.88 4.55 11.59
C SER A 39 -8.39 3.16 11.18
N LYS A 40 -8.94 2.56 10.11
CA LYS A 40 -8.41 1.30 9.57
C LYS A 40 -6.98 1.42 9.06
N VAL A 41 -6.61 2.58 8.51
CA VAL A 41 -5.22 2.85 8.12
C VAL A 41 -4.33 2.92 9.37
N ARG A 42 -4.77 3.61 10.42
CA ARG A 42 -4.09 3.65 11.72
C ARG A 42 -3.87 2.23 12.27
N ASP A 43 -4.92 1.41 12.31
CA ASP A 43 -4.86 0.05 12.85
C ASP A 43 -3.92 -0.87 12.03
N LEU A 44 -3.81 -0.64 10.72
CA LEU A 44 -2.85 -1.34 9.86
C LEU A 44 -1.40 -0.95 10.19
N ILE A 45 -1.13 0.34 10.41
CA ILE A 45 0.20 0.81 10.79
C ILE A 45 0.57 0.32 12.20
N ASP A 46 -0.39 0.34 13.12
CA ASP A 46 -0.24 -0.22 14.47
C ASP A 46 0.12 -1.72 14.41
N SER A 47 -0.59 -2.50 13.59
CA SER A 47 -0.27 -3.91 13.35
C SER A 47 1.14 -4.11 12.80
N LEU A 48 1.63 -3.19 11.95
CA LEU A 48 3.00 -3.23 11.47
C LEU A 48 4.01 -2.89 12.56
N TYR A 49 3.73 -1.90 13.40
CA TYR A 49 4.59 -1.55 14.52
C TYR A 49 4.77 -2.72 15.50
N GLU A 50 3.68 -3.41 15.82
CA GLU A 50 3.68 -4.60 16.71
C GLU A 50 4.23 -5.87 16.04
N GLY A 51 4.55 -5.83 14.74
CA GLY A 51 5.01 -7.01 14.00
C GLY A 51 3.93 -8.07 13.75
N PHE A 52 2.66 -7.69 13.82
CA PHE A 52 1.52 -8.58 13.56
C PHE A 52 1.35 -8.88 12.06
N PRO A 53 0.83 -10.08 11.72
CA PRO A 53 0.59 -10.43 10.33
C PRO A 53 -0.55 -9.59 9.74
N ILE A 54 -0.27 -8.88 8.65
CA ILE A 54 -1.26 -8.05 7.91
C ILE A 54 -1.89 -8.78 6.70
N GLY A 55 -1.78 -10.11 6.69
CA GLY A 55 -2.32 -11.01 5.66
C GLY A 55 -1.45 -11.15 4.42
N TYR A 56 -2.05 -11.62 3.32
CA TYR A 56 -1.39 -11.86 2.03
C TYR A 56 -1.85 -10.86 0.97
N LEU A 57 -0.96 -10.47 0.07
CA LEU A 57 -1.29 -9.87 -1.22
C LEU A 57 -1.39 -10.97 -2.27
N ILE A 58 -2.19 -10.73 -3.30
CA ILE A 58 -2.30 -11.66 -4.43
C ILE A 58 -1.99 -10.89 -5.69
N ALA A 59 -1.03 -11.39 -6.46
CA ALA A 59 -0.67 -10.82 -7.75
C ALA A 59 -0.70 -11.89 -8.83
N TRP A 60 -0.97 -11.47 -10.05
CA TRP A 60 -0.80 -12.31 -11.23
C TRP A 60 0.17 -11.65 -12.18
N ARG A 61 1.09 -12.44 -12.73
CA ARG A 61 2.04 -11.97 -13.73
C ARG A 61 1.50 -12.26 -15.12
N ASN A 62 1.39 -11.24 -15.95
CA ASN A 62 1.07 -11.46 -17.36
C ASN A 62 2.13 -12.40 -18.00
N PRO A 63 1.75 -13.24 -18.97
CA PRO A 63 2.72 -13.99 -19.75
C PRO A 63 3.75 -13.05 -20.40
N ASN A 64 5.00 -13.50 -20.49
CA ASN A 64 6.03 -12.74 -21.19
C ASN A 64 5.66 -12.57 -22.66
N VAL A 65 5.65 -11.34 -23.16
CA VAL A 65 5.47 -11.05 -24.58
C VAL A 65 6.83 -11.07 -25.25
N LYS A 66 6.99 -11.91 -26.27
CA LYS A 66 8.16 -11.85 -27.16
C LYS A 66 8.06 -10.58 -27.99
N LEU A 67 9.05 -9.70 -27.83
CA LEU A 67 9.16 -8.48 -28.62
C LEU A 67 9.72 -8.81 -30.00
N LYS A 68 9.45 -7.93 -30.97
CA LYS A 68 9.85 -8.11 -32.38
C LYS A 68 11.37 -8.17 -32.58
N ASP A 69 12.15 -7.72 -31.60
CA ASP A 69 13.61 -7.75 -31.56
C ASP A 69 14.19 -9.04 -30.96
N GLY A 70 13.34 -10.00 -30.59
CA GLY A 70 13.76 -11.27 -29.98
C GLY A 70 13.97 -11.20 -28.46
N SER A 71 13.86 -10.02 -27.85
CA SER A 71 13.88 -9.89 -26.39
C SER A 71 12.53 -10.28 -25.79
N SER A 72 12.52 -10.73 -24.54
CA SER A 72 11.28 -11.05 -23.81
C SER A 72 11.01 -9.93 -22.80
N SER A 73 9.85 -9.27 -22.93
CA SER A 73 9.40 -8.36 -21.88
C SER A 73 8.95 -9.19 -20.67
N LYS A 74 9.52 -8.92 -19.49
CA LYS A 74 9.01 -9.50 -18.24
C LYS A 74 7.58 -8.99 -18.07
N GLY A 75 6.61 -9.91 -18.06
CA GLY A 75 5.22 -9.52 -17.87
C GLY A 75 5.04 -8.73 -16.58
N LYS A 76 4.30 -7.62 -16.65
CA LYS A 76 3.95 -6.82 -15.49
C LYS A 76 3.10 -7.65 -14.52
N ARG A 77 3.34 -7.50 -13.23
CA ARG A 77 2.50 -8.06 -12.16
C ARG A 77 1.29 -7.15 -12.01
N VAL A 78 0.12 -7.73 -11.83
CA VAL A 78 -1.13 -7.03 -11.56
C VAL A 78 -1.59 -7.45 -10.17
N LEU A 79 -1.80 -6.48 -9.28
CA LEU A 79 -2.32 -6.74 -7.95
C LEU A 79 -3.81 -7.07 -8.03
N ILE A 80 -4.14 -8.29 -7.64
CA ILE A 80 -5.48 -8.86 -7.65
C ILE A 80 -6.17 -8.61 -6.32
N ASP A 81 -5.52 -8.89 -5.19
CA ASP A 81 -6.08 -8.68 -3.85
C ASP A 81 -5.08 -7.97 -2.93
N GLY A 82 -5.60 -7.32 -1.89
CA GLY A 82 -4.82 -6.53 -0.94
C GLY A 82 -4.59 -5.09 -1.37
N GLN A 83 -5.38 -4.61 -2.32
CA GLN A 83 -5.31 -3.25 -2.86
C GLN A 83 -5.52 -2.19 -1.77
N GLN A 84 -6.56 -2.31 -0.94
CA GLN A 84 -6.81 -1.34 0.14
C GLN A 84 -5.64 -1.32 1.15
N ARG A 85 -5.05 -2.47 1.47
CA ARG A 85 -3.90 -2.57 2.39
C ARG A 85 -2.67 -1.87 1.81
N ILE A 86 -2.31 -2.15 0.57
CA ILE A 86 -1.13 -1.53 -0.03
C ILE A 86 -1.33 -0.02 -0.26
N THR A 87 -2.54 0.40 -0.64
CA THR A 87 -2.89 1.82 -0.77
C THR A 87 -2.84 2.53 0.59
N ALA A 88 -3.29 1.89 1.68
CA ALA A 88 -3.19 2.42 3.03
C ALA A 88 -1.72 2.64 3.45
N ILE A 89 -0.85 1.65 3.20
CA ILE A 89 0.59 1.77 3.44
C ILE A 89 1.19 2.92 2.62
N MET A 90 0.87 3.01 1.33
CA MET A 90 1.32 4.10 0.46
C MET A 90 0.83 5.48 0.94
N ALA A 91 -0.41 5.57 1.43
CA ALA A 91 -0.99 6.82 1.92
C ALA A 91 -0.30 7.29 3.21
N ALA A 92 -0.14 6.39 4.18
CA ALA A 92 0.41 6.73 5.50
C ALA A 92 1.95 6.92 5.48
N ILE A 93 2.67 6.13 4.68
CA ILE A 93 4.15 6.11 4.69
C ILE A 93 4.74 7.02 3.61
N LEU A 94 4.19 7.01 2.40
CA LEU A 94 4.70 7.79 1.27
C LEU A 94 3.93 9.11 1.07
N GLU A 95 3.01 9.44 1.96
CA GLU A 95 2.11 10.61 1.89
C GLU A 95 1.38 10.74 0.55
N LYS A 96 1.09 9.61 -0.09
CA LYS A 96 0.38 9.61 -1.37
C LYS A 96 -1.07 10.02 -1.14
N HIS A 97 -1.54 10.94 -1.99
CA HIS A 97 -2.94 11.29 -2.00
C HIS A 97 -3.76 10.12 -2.53
N ILE A 98 -4.91 9.91 -1.93
CA ILE A 98 -5.86 8.90 -2.35
C ILE A 98 -7.20 9.56 -2.71
N VAL A 99 -7.98 8.89 -3.54
CA VAL A 99 -9.34 9.29 -3.86
C VAL A 99 -10.27 8.47 -2.99
N ASN A 100 -11.07 9.09 -2.12
CA ASN A 100 -11.99 8.37 -1.24
C ASN A 100 -13.31 7.98 -1.95
N LYS A 101 -14.21 7.28 -1.26
CA LYS A 101 -15.58 6.92 -1.73
C LYS A 101 -16.44 8.06 -2.27
N ASP A 102 -16.15 9.30 -1.87
CA ASP A 102 -16.84 10.49 -2.34
C ASP A 102 -16.11 11.16 -3.52
N TYR A 103 -15.16 10.45 -4.13
CA TYR A 103 -14.27 10.92 -5.21
C TYR A 103 -13.44 12.16 -4.84
N LYS A 104 -13.21 12.39 -3.54
CA LYS A 104 -12.38 13.49 -3.06
C LYS A 104 -10.94 13.04 -2.90
N ARG A 105 -10.03 13.88 -3.37
CA ARG A 105 -8.59 13.71 -3.14
C ARG A 105 -8.27 14.11 -1.70
N ILE A 106 -7.86 13.15 -0.89
CA ILE A 106 -7.54 13.33 0.53
C ILE A 106 -6.12 12.86 0.84
N LYS A 107 -5.59 13.34 1.97
CA LYS A 107 -4.42 12.75 2.64
C LYS A 107 -4.89 12.08 3.92
N ILE A 108 -4.31 10.92 4.23
CA ILE A 108 -4.45 10.28 5.53
C ILE A 108 -3.10 10.43 6.22
N ILE A 109 -3.09 11.15 7.33
CA ILE A 109 -1.89 11.40 8.13
C ILE A 109 -2.06 10.64 9.44
N ILE A 110 -1.11 9.76 9.72
CA ILE A 110 -1.07 8.97 10.94
C ILE A 110 -0.01 9.59 11.87
N ALA A 111 -0.41 9.77 13.13
CA ALA A 111 0.45 10.26 14.20
C ALA A 111 0.86 9.10 15.12
N PHE A 112 1.99 9.27 15.79
CA PHE A 112 2.53 8.29 16.73
C PHE A 112 2.97 8.98 18.02
N HIS A 113 2.62 8.42 19.17
CA HIS A 113 3.08 8.85 20.49
C HIS A 113 4.24 7.94 20.93
N PRO A 114 5.50 8.43 20.95
CA PRO A 114 6.66 7.57 21.20
C PRO A 114 6.71 6.98 22.61
N LYS A 115 6.23 7.71 23.62
CA LYS A 115 6.16 7.23 25.01
C LYS A 115 5.04 6.21 25.24
N GLU A 116 3.82 6.50 24.75
CA GLU A 116 2.66 5.61 24.92
C GLU A 116 2.60 4.47 23.90
N LYS A 117 3.48 4.47 22.88
CA LYS A 117 3.50 3.51 21.76
C LYS A 117 2.14 3.44 21.04
N LYS A 118 1.48 4.59 20.90
CA LYS A 118 0.10 4.67 20.43
C LYS A 118 0.02 5.39 19.08
N PHE A 119 -0.78 4.85 18.17
CA PHE A 119 -1.12 5.51 16.90
C PHE A 119 -2.50 6.16 16.93
N GLU A 120 -2.61 7.33 16.30
CA GLU A 120 -3.88 8.03 16.09
C GLU A 120 -3.94 8.65 14.69
N VAL A 121 -5.16 8.93 14.23
CA VAL A 121 -5.34 9.75 13.02
C VAL A 121 -5.04 11.20 13.38
N SER A 122 -4.12 11.81 12.64
CA SER A 122 -3.69 13.19 12.91
C SER A 122 -4.84 14.18 12.79
N ASN A 123 -4.89 15.12 13.73
CA ASN A 123 -5.93 16.14 13.84
C ASN A 123 -5.32 17.41 14.45
N PRO A 124 -6.03 18.56 14.44
CA PRO A 124 -5.47 19.81 14.94
C PRO A 124 -5.04 19.79 16.40
N ALA A 125 -5.63 18.96 17.26
CA ALA A 125 -5.18 18.84 18.66
C ALA A 125 -3.83 18.11 18.74
N ILE A 126 -3.68 17.02 18.00
CA ILE A 126 -2.43 16.25 17.89
C ILE A 126 -1.31 17.07 17.24
N GLU A 127 -1.63 17.87 16.21
CA GLU A 127 -0.63 18.74 15.54
C GLU A 127 -0.03 19.79 16.49
N ASN A 128 -0.77 20.20 17.53
CA ASN A 128 -0.32 21.15 18.53
C ASN A 128 0.30 20.50 19.78
N ASP A 129 0.22 19.17 19.90
CA ASP A 129 0.75 18.42 21.04
C ASP A 129 2.14 17.87 20.72
N LYS A 130 3.15 18.36 21.44
CA LYS A 130 4.57 18.02 21.24
C LYS A 130 4.93 16.60 21.64
N ASN A 131 4.07 15.93 22.41
CA ASN A 131 4.25 14.51 22.74
C ASN A 131 3.96 13.59 21.54
N TRP A 132 3.35 14.13 20.47
CA TRP A 132 3.03 13.39 19.26
C TRP A 132 4.00 13.70 18.14
N ILE A 133 4.43 12.65 17.45
CA ILE A 133 4.91 12.74 16.08
C ILE A 133 3.67 12.86 15.21
N SER A 134 3.26 14.09 14.88
CA SER A 134 2.00 14.38 14.19
C SER A 134 1.88 13.78 12.78
N ASN A 135 3.00 13.40 12.17
CA ASN A 135 3.08 12.71 10.90
C ASN A 135 4.26 11.74 10.86
N ILE A 136 3.98 10.45 10.96
CA ILE A 136 5.02 9.40 10.94
C ILE A 136 5.88 9.41 9.67
N ALA A 137 5.35 9.86 8.52
CA ALA A 137 6.10 9.91 7.27
C ALA A 137 7.35 10.80 7.36
N THR A 138 7.34 11.80 8.25
CA THR A 138 8.50 12.66 8.50
C THR A 138 9.68 11.89 9.08
N VAL A 139 9.41 10.89 9.91
CA VAL A 139 10.41 10.03 10.56
C VAL A 139 10.80 8.85 9.67
N LEU A 140 9.83 8.32 8.93
CA LEU A 140 10.02 7.23 7.97
C LEU A 140 10.78 7.68 6.71
N SER A 141 10.87 8.98 6.46
CA SER A 141 11.60 9.52 5.31
C SER A 141 13.09 9.11 5.34
N PRO A 142 13.66 8.66 4.21
CA PRO A 142 15.10 8.40 4.11
C PRO A 142 15.98 9.62 4.44
N LYS A 143 15.41 10.84 4.36
CA LYS A 143 16.11 12.10 4.66
C LYS A 143 16.14 12.41 6.17
N CYS A 144 15.33 11.73 6.97
CA CYS A 144 15.27 11.96 8.41
C CYS A 144 16.50 11.37 9.11
N LYS A 145 17.18 12.22 9.89
CA LYS A 145 18.28 11.81 10.76
C LYS A 145 17.70 11.42 12.12
N THR A 146 17.48 10.13 12.36
CA THR A 146 16.80 9.60 13.57
C THR A 146 17.37 10.17 14.86
N HIS A 147 18.69 10.11 15.05
CA HIS A 147 19.34 10.65 16.25
C HIS A 147 19.03 12.15 16.48
N LYS A 148 19.02 12.96 15.40
CA LYS A 148 18.68 14.37 15.52
C LYS A 148 17.21 14.54 15.90
N PHE A 149 16.33 13.79 15.25
CA PHE A 149 14.89 13.81 15.53
C PHE A 149 14.61 13.47 17.00
N VAL A 150 15.18 12.39 17.53
CA VAL A 150 15.03 11.97 18.93
C VAL A 150 15.57 13.05 19.88
N SER A 151 16.76 13.59 19.59
CA SER A 151 17.36 14.67 20.42
C SER A 151 16.48 15.93 20.46
N ASP A 152 15.90 16.32 19.33
CA ASP A 152 15.02 17.49 19.23
C ASP A 152 13.69 17.22 19.97
N TYR A 153 13.09 16.02 19.81
CA TYR A 153 11.89 15.59 20.52
C TYR A 153 12.07 15.59 22.05
N CYS A 154 13.18 15.03 22.55
CA CYS A 154 13.45 14.98 23.99
C CYS A 154 13.65 16.38 24.58
N LYS A 155 14.33 17.30 23.86
CA LYS A 155 14.47 18.70 24.29
C LYS A 155 13.14 19.43 24.36
N GLU A 156 12.29 19.26 23.35
CA GLU A 156 10.98 19.95 23.30
C GLU A 156 10.02 19.48 24.40
N ASN A 157 10.14 18.21 24.82
CA ASN A 157 9.34 17.59 25.86
C ASN A 157 10.04 17.54 27.23
N GLN A 158 11.19 18.20 27.38
CA GLN A 158 11.97 18.28 28.64
C GLN A 158 12.34 16.90 29.23
N ILE A 159 12.60 15.92 28.36
CA ILE A 159 13.05 14.58 28.75
C ILE A 159 14.56 14.62 28.98
N THR A 160 14.99 14.38 30.21
CA THR A 160 16.39 14.42 30.63
C THR A 160 16.93 13.09 31.15
N GLU A 161 16.04 12.16 31.52
CA GLU A 161 16.43 10.84 32.02
C GLU A 161 16.96 9.97 30.87
N GLU A 162 18.17 9.41 31.02
CA GLU A 162 18.83 8.64 29.96
C GLU A 162 18.00 7.41 29.53
N ASP A 163 17.45 6.67 30.49
CA ASP A 163 16.60 5.50 30.21
C ASP A 163 15.35 5.86 29.38
N GLU A 164 14.76 7.04 29.61
CA GLU A 164 13.59 7.50 28.85
C GLU A 164 13.99 7.94 27.44
N ILE A 165 15.16 8.57 27.28
CA ILE A 165 15.69 8.94 25.98
C ILE A 165 15.95 7.69 25.13
N ASP A 166 16.55 6.67 25.73
CA ASP A 166 16.84 5.39 25.06
C ASP A 166 15.55 4.66 24.66
N GLU A 167 14.53 4.62 25.54
CA GLU A 167 13.23 4.04 25.18
C GLU A 167 12.58 4.77 23.99
N ILE A 168 12.63 6.10 23.97
CA ILE A 168 12.11 6.89 22.83
C ILE A 168 12.89 6.59 21.55
N ALA A 169 14.22 6.49 21.64
CA ALA A 169 15.06 6.15 20.50
C ALA A 169 14.70 4.77 19.93
N ASP A 170 14.53 3.77 20.80
CA ASP A 170 14.14 2.41 20.42
C ASP A 170 12.75 2.39 19.77
N ASN A 171 11.76 3.06 20.34
CA ASN A 171 10.41 3.12 19.77
C ASN A 171 10.39 3.80 18.39
N VAL A 172 11.21 4.84 18.21
CA VAL A 172 11.38 5.49 16.91
C VAL A 172 12.08 4.56 15.90
N GLU A 173 13.05 3.76 16.34
CA GLU A 173 13.72 2.79 15.46
C GLU A 173 12.80 1.63 15.08
N ILE A 174 11.95 1.14 16.00
CA ILE A 174 10.90 0.17 15.71
C ILE A 174 9.92 0.74 14.68
N LEU A 175 9.50 2.01 14.84
CA LEU A 175 8.66 2.69 13.86
C LEU A 175 9.34 2.74 12.48
N ARG A 176 10.64 3.01 12.40
CA ARG A 176 11.39 2.94 11.13
C ARG A 176 11.50 1.52 10.59
N GLY A 177 11.54 0.53 11.48
CA GLY A 177 11.61 -0.89 11.18
C GLY A 177 10.40 -1.44 10.42
N ILE A 178 9.25 -0.74 10.40
CA ILE A 178 8.04 -1.23 9.71
C ILE A 178 8.26 -1.54 8.23
N PHE A 179 9.22 -0.89 7.56
CA PHE A 179 9.58 -1.19 6.18
C PHE A 179 10.16 -2.60 5.97
N ASN A 180 10.76 -3.15 7.02
CA ASN A 180 11.40 -4.46 7.03
C ASN A 180 10.41 -5.59 7.33
N ASN A 181 9.18 -5.25 7.74
CA ASN A 181 8.14 -6.25 7.94
C ASN A 181 7.87 -6.98 6.64
N HIS A 182 7.69 -8.29 6.78
CA HIS A 182 7.43 -9.16 5.65
C HIS A 182 5.92 -9.37 5.49
N ILE A 183 5.44 -9.16 4.27
CA ILE A 183 4.08 -9.51 3.87
C ILE A 183 4.14 -10.64 2.85
N GLY A 184 3.21 -11.58 2.95
CA GLY A 184 3.10 -12.67 2.00
C GLY A 184 2.56 -12.17 0.66
N LEU A 185 3.18 -12.59 -0.44
CA LEU A 185 2.74 -12.37 -1.80
C LEU A 185 2.45 -13.72 -2.45
N ILE A 186 1.19 -13.97 -2.75
CA ILE A 186 0.73 -15.10 -3.55
C ILE A 186 0.84 -14.68 -5.01
N GLU A 187 1.76 -15.30 -5.75
CA GLU A 187 1.90 -15.10 -7.19
C GLU A 187 1.19 -16.23 -7.93
N LEU A 188 0.11 -15.90 -8.65
CA LEU A 188 -0.57 -16.81 -9.56
C LEU A 188 0.34 -17.14 -10.76
N ASN A 189 0.31 -18.38 -11.23
CA ASN A 189 1.17 -18.81 -12.34
C ASN A 189 0.88 -17.98 -13.60
N SER A 190 1.94 -17.64 -14.34
CA SER A 190 1.84 -16.76 -15.51
C SER A 190 1.16 -17.38 -16.72
N ASP A 191 1.08 -18.71 -16.79
CA ASP A 191 0.43 -19.48 -17.85
C ASP A 191 -1.10 -19.59 -17.68
N LEU A 192 -1.64 -19.11 -16.55
CA LEU A 192 -3.08 -19.11 -16.34
C LEU A 192 -3.80 -18.22 -17.34
N ALA A 193 -4.87 -18.78 -17.92
CA ALA A 193 -5.81 -18.03 -18.74
C ALA A 193 -6.52 -16.96 -17.90
N ILE A 194 -6.85 -15.85 -18.54
CA ILE A 194 -7.43 -14.67 -17.90
C ILE A 194 -8.78 -14.98 -17.23
N GLU A 195 -9.56 -15.90 -17.79
CA GLU A 195 -10.84 -16.36 -17.26
C GLU A 195 -10.64 -17.09 -15.93
N THR A 196 -9.57 -17.89 -15.82
CA THR A 196 -9.21 -18.58 -14.57
C THR A 196 -8.75 -17.59 -13.51
N VAL A 197 -7.96 -16.58 -13.88
CA VAL A 197 -7.53 -15.52 -12.97
C VAL A 197 -8.73 -14.72 -12.46
N SER A 198 -9.69 -14.42 -13.35
CA SER A 198 -10.95 -13.74 -13.00
C SER A 198 -11.78 -14.57 -12.02
N GLU A 199 -11.86 -15.88 -12.23
CA GLU A 199 -12.58 -16.78 -11.33
C GLU A 199 -11.92 -16.88 -9.95
N ILE A 200 -10.59 -17.03 -9.91
CA ILE A 200 -9.81 -16.99 -8.66
C ILE A 200 -10.08 -15.68 -7.93
N PHE A 201 -10.04 -14.57 -8.66
CA PHE A 201 -10.26 -13.25 -8.12
C PHE A 201 -11.66 -13.07 -7.51
N ILE A 202 -12.71 -13.48 -8.24
CA ILE A 202 -14.10 -13.44 -7.75
C ILE A 202 -14.20 -14.28 -6.47
N ARG A 203 -13.70 -15.51 -6.50
CA ARG A 203 -13.77 -16.44 -5.35
C ARG A 203 -13.09 -15.90 -4.10
N ILE A 204 -11.96 -15.20 -4.24
CA ILE A 204 -11.22 -14.61 -3.12
C ILE A 204 -11.92 -13.35 -2.59
N ASN A 205 -12.55 -12.57 -3.45
CA ASN A 205 -13.29 -11.37 -3.05
C ASN A 205 -14.72 -11.64 -2.58
N LEU A 206 -15.13 -12.91 -2.43
CA LEU A 206 -16.46 -13.26 -1.90
C LEU A 206 -16.66 -12.85 -0.43
N THR A 207 -15.59 -12.58 0.33
CA THR A 207 -15.62 -12.07 1.71
C THR A 207 -15.25 -10.58 1.83
N GLY A 208 -14.91 -9.92 0.72
CA GLY A 208 -14.54 -8.49 0.66
C GLY A 208 -15.56 -7.64 -0.11
N ALA A 209 -15.22 -6.37 -0.38
CA ALA A 209 -16.01 -5.56 -1.31
C ALA A 209 -15.97 -6.21 -2.70
N THR A 210 -17.13 -6.61 -3.23
CA THR A 210 -17.21 -7.35 -4.50
C THR A 210 -16.75 -6.49 -5.66
N LEU A 211 -15.60 -6.80 -6.26
CA LEU A 211 -15.29 -6.31 -7.60
C LEU A 211 -16.20 -6.98 -8.62
N SER A 212 -16.77 -6.19 -9.51
CA SER A 212 -17.57 -6.68 -10.62
C SER A 212 -16.70 -7.22 -11.75
N GLN A 213 -17.26 -7.98 -12.69
CA GLN A 213 -16.52 -8.36 -13.91
C GLN A 213 -16.10 -7.14 -14.75
N ALA A 214 -16.86 -6.05 -14.69
CA ALA A 214 -16.52 -4.80 -15.38
C ALA A 214 -15.20 -4.21 -14.86
N ASP A 215 -14.97 -4.33 -13.56
CA ASP A 215 -13.77 -3.82 -12.90
C ASP A 215 -12.49 -4.53 -13.33
N PHE A 216 -12.58 -5.85 -13.46
CA PHE A 216 -11.50 -6.66 -13.98
C PHE A 216 -11.24 -6.36 -15.47
N ALA A 217 -12.29 -6.16 -16.26
CA ALA A 217 -12.16 -5.72 -17.66
C ALA A 217 -11.45 -4.35 -17.75
N MET A 218 -11.82 -3.39 -16.90
CA MET A 218 -11.20 -2.06 -16.82
C MET A 218 -9.72 -2.11 -16.38
N SER A 219 -9.38 -3.07 -15.53
CA SER A 219 -8.00 -3.37 -15.12
C SER A 219 -7.15 -3.81 -16.31
N LYS A 220 -7.70 -4.69 -17.16
CA LYS A 220 -7.03 -5.20 -18.36
C LYS A 220 -6.90 -4.15 -19.45
N ILE A 221 -7.94 -3.32 -19.62
CA ILE A 221 -7.91 -2.18 -20.55
C ILE A 221 -6.77 -1.25 -20.15
N ALA A 222 -6.66 -0.85 -18.87
CA ALA A 222 -5.56 -0.01 -18.41
C ALA A 222 -4.16 -0.60 -18.62
N ALA A 223 -4.00 -1.92 -18.48
CA ALA A 223 -2.71 -2.58 -18.64
C ALA A 223 -2.25 -2.73 -20.11
N ASN A 224 -3.08 -2.33 -21.08
CA ASN A 224 -2.78 -2.48 -22.51
C ASN A 224 -1.98 -1.29 -23.06
N GLU A 225 -0.69 -1.49 -23.32
CA GLU A 225 0.19 -0.44 -23.86
C GLU A 225 0.01 -0.21 -25.37
N ASN A 226 -0.48 -1.22 -26.11
CA ASN A 226 -0.59 -1.15 -27.57
C ASN A 226 -1.68 -0.18 -28.05
N TYR A 227 -2.69 0.08 -27.21
CA TYR A 227 -3.86 0.90 -27.56
C TYR A 227 -4.10 2.05 -26.59
N GLU A 228 -3.05 2.55 -25.92
CA GLU A 228 -3.17 3.62 -24.91
C GLU A 228 -4.25 3.29 -23.87
N GLY A 229 -4.19 2.06 -23.33
CA GLY A 229 -5.21 1.48 -22.49
C GLY A 229 -5.57 2.31 -21.25
N ASP A 230 -4.61 3.07 -20.73
CA ASP A 230 -4.86 4.01 -19.64
C ASP A 230 -5.81 5.15 -20.06
N LYS A 231 -5.69 5.67 -21.28
CA LYS A 231 -6.60 6.69 -21.84
C LYS A 231 -7.95 6.09 -22.19
N VAL A 232 -7.99 4.91 -22.80
CA VAL A 232 -9.26 4.22 -23.14
C VAL A 232 -10.07 3.97 -21.88
N ARG A 233 -9.42 3.47 -20.82
CA ARG A 233 -10.07 3.31 -19.52
C ARG A 233 -10.58 4.64 -18.98
N LYS A 234 -9.74 5.69 -18.93
CA LYS A 234 -10.15 7.03 -18.46
C LYS A 234 -11.36 7.57 -19.23
N CYS A 235 -11.43 7.33 -20.54
CA CYS A 235 -12.56 7.73 -21.37
C CYS A 235 -13.83 6.95 -21.00
N ILE A 236 -13.74 5.64 -20.79
CA ILE A 236 -14.88 4.82 -20.37
C ILE A 236 -15.37 5.26 -18.98
N ASP A 237 -14.46 5.44 -18.01
CA ASP A 237 -14.81 5.93 -16.66
C ASP A 237 -15.46 7.32 -16.75
N TYR A 238 -14.89 8.25 -17.52
CA TYR A 238 -15.47 9.58 -17.72
C TYR A 238 -16.87 9.53 -18.33
N PHE A 239 -17.10 8.65 -19.31
CA PHE A 239 -18.39 8.51 -19.98
C PHE A 239 -19.45 7.89 -19.07
N CYS A 240 -19.09 6.89 -18.27
CA CYS A 240 -19.99 6.26 -17.29
C CYS A 240 -20.45 7.23 -16.20
N HIS A 241 -19.60 8.19 -15.83
CA HIS A 241 -19.89 9.19 -14.79
C HIS A 241 -20.52 10.48 -15.34
N LEU A 242 -20.62 10.63 -16.66
CA LEU A 242 -21.34 11.71 -17.35
C LEU A 242 -22.85 11.44 -17.51
N ALA A 243 -23.27 10.18 -17.36
CA ALA A 243 -24.64 9.73 -17.58
C ALA A 243 -25.52 9.76 -16.31
N VAL A 244 -25.07 10.44 -15.25
CA VAL A 244 -25.83 10.68 -14.01
C VAL A 244 -26.13 12.18 -13.87
#